data_AF-A0A9Q1IW63-F1
#
_entry.id   AF-A0A9Q1IW63-F1
#
_cell.length_a   1.000
_cell.length_b   1.000
_cell.length_c   1.000
_cell.angle_alpha   90.00
_cell.angle_beta   90.00
_cell.angle_gamma   90.00
#
_symmetry.space_group_name_H-M   'P 1'
#
loop_
_entity.id
_entity.type
_entity.pdbx_description
1 polymer ?
#
loop_
_entity_poly.entity_id
_entity_poly.type
_entity_poly.pdbx_seq_one_letter_code
_entity_poly.pdbx_strand_id
1 'polypeptide(L)'
;MIAGIISRETRGGSENVMLKGGWGDHGNAFGLMQVDKRRHTPEGGWDSEQHLNQATGILVSSIEQIQVKFKSWSKEQQLKGGLAAYNMGIQNVIRESTAIPI
;
A
#
# COMPACT_ATOMS: atom_id res chain seq x y z
N MET A 1 6.58 -8.46 6.39
CA MET A 1 5.82 -7.26 5.91
C MET A 1 4.96 -7.59 4.70
N ILE A 2 5.55 -7.99 3.56
CA ILE A 2 4.83 -8.28 2.30
C ILE A 2 3.67 -9.28 2.50
N ALA A 3 3.91 -10.41 3.17
CA ALA A 3 2.87 -11.38 3.50
C ALA A 3 1.69 -10.80 4.32
N GLY A 4 1.96 -9.83 5.20
CA GLY A 4 0.93 -9.15 5.98
C GLY A 4 0.07 -8.21 5.11
N ILE A 5 0.68 -7.54 4.13
CA ILE A 5 -0.05 -6.73 3.14
C ILE A 5 -0.93 -7.63 2.28
N ILE A 6 -0.38 -8.71 1.74
CA ILE A 6 -1.15 -9.68 0.93
C ILE A 6 -2.33 -10.25 1.73
N SER A 7 -2.12 -10.57 3.01
CA SER A 7 -3.19 -11.03 3.90
C SER A 7 -4.30 -9.98 4.05
N ARG A 8 -3.95 -8.70 4.29
CA ARG A 8 -4.92 -7.60 4.42
C ARG A 8 -5.62 -7.26 3.11
N GLU A 9 -4.91 -7.31 2.00
CA GLU A 9 -5.44 -6.87 0.71
C GLU A 9 -6.31 -7.93 0.05
N THR A 10 -5.95 -9.21 0.18
CA THR A 10 -6.58 -10.27 -0.62
C THR A 10 -6.87 -11.55 0.15
N ARG A 11 -6.65 -11.59 1.47
CA ARG A 11 -6.70 -12.81 2.28
C ARG A 11 -5.88 -13.95 1.66
N GLY A 12 -4.67 -13.62 1.22
CA GLY A 12 -3.77 -14.59 0.58
C GLY A 12 -4.19 -14.98 -0.83
N GLY A 13 -4.90 -14.11 -1.56
CA GLY A 13 -5.37 -14.42 -2.91
C GLY A 13 -6.59 -15.34 -2.94
N SER A 14 -7.42 -15.35 -1.88
CA SER A 14 -8.64 -16.18 -1.86
C SER A 14 -9.65 -15.71 -2.93
N GLU A 15 -9.56 -16.33 -4.10
CA GLU A 15 -10.29 -15.99 -5.34
C GLU A 15 -11.81 -15.93 -5.15
N ASN A 16 -12.36 -16.85 -4.34
CA ASN A 16 -13.80 -16.93 -4.07
C ASN A 16 -14.37 -15.79 -3.21
N VAL A 17 -13.53 -14.85 -2.75
CA VAL A 17 -13.92 -13.88 -1.72
C VAL A 17 -13.57 -12.44 -2.06
N MET A 18 -12.44 -12.15 -2.74
CA MET A 18 -11.99 -10.75 -2.95
C MET A 18 -11.43 -10.43 -4.34
N LEU A 19 -11.10 -11.42 -5.18
CA LEU A 19 -10.44 -11.20 -6.47
C LEU A 19 -11.14 -11.98 -7.58
N LYS A 20 -11.89 -11.31 -8.46
CA LYS A 20 -12.36 -11.95 -9.71
C LYS A 20 -11.27 -11.82 -10.76
N GLY A 21 -10.54 -12.91 -11.02
CA GLY A 21 -9.42 -12.90 -11.97
C GLY A 21 -8.30 -11.91 -11.59
N GLY A 22 -8.01 -11.77 -10.29
CA GLY A 22 -6.98 -10.86 -9.78
C GLY A 22 -7.44 -9.41 -9.55
N TRP A 23 -8.69 -9.06 -9.86
CA TRP A 23 -9.21 -7.71 -9.70
C TRP A 23 -10.11 -7.56 -8.47
N GLY A 24 -9.84 -6.53 -7.68
CA GLY A 24 -10.66 -6.04 -6.57
C GLY A 24 -11.03 -4.55 -6.74
N ASP A 25 -11.59 -3.94 -5.70
CA ASP A 25 -12.07 -2.53 -5.69
C ASP A 25 -12.86 -2.13 -6.95
N HIS A 26 -13.93 -2.86 -7.26
CA HIS A 26 -14.76 -2.64 -8.46
C HIS A 26 -13.95 -2.64 -9.77
N GLY A 27 -12.86 -3.40 -9.82
CA GLY A 27 -11.96 -3.50 -10.97
C GLY A 27 -10.88 -2.42 -11.02
N ASN A 28 -10.64 -1.67 -9.95
CA ASN A 28 -9.57 -0.66 -9.91
C ASN A 28 -8.27 -1.18 -9.31
N ALA A 29 -8.32 -2.23 -8.50
CA ALA A 29 -7.13 -2.75 -7.83
C ALA A 29 -6.75 -4.14 -8.38
N PHE A 30 -5.46 -4.34 -8.66
CA PHE A 30 -4.95 -5.55 -9.31
C PHE A 30 -3.97 -6.34 -8.43
N GLY A 31 -4.08 -7.66 -8.49
CA GLY A 31 -3.11 -8.61 -7.94
C GLY A 31 -3.09 -8.75 -6.43
N LEU A 32 -2.20 -9.61 -5.93
CA LEU A 32 -2.09 -10.00 -4.52
C LEU A 32 -1.91 -8.83 -3.54
N MET A 33 -1.36 -7.72 -4.04
CA MET A 33 -1.09 -6.49 -3.29
C MET A 33 -1.95 -5.29 -3.74
N GLN A 34 -2.95 -5.53 -4.59
CA GLN A 34 -4.00 -4.56 -4.95
C GLN A 34 -3.47 -3.21 -5.46
N VAL A 35 -2.63 -3.25 -6.50
CA VAL A 35 -2.10 -2.06 -7.18
C VAL A 35 -3.25 -1.30 -7.86
N ASP A 36 -3.43 -0.03 -7.51
CA ASP A 36 -4.49 0.83 -8.06
C ASP A 36 -4.16 1.27 -9.50
N LYS A 37 -4.94 0.78 -10.46
CA LYS A 37 -4.78 1.06 -11.90
C LYS A 37 -4.96 2.53 -12.27
N ARG A 38 -5.59 3.32 -11.40
CA ARG A 38 -5.78 4.77 -11.61
C ARG A 38 -4.49 5.54 -11.36
N ARG A 39 -3.51 4.94 -10.69
CA ARG A 39 -2.22 5.56 -10.31
C ARG A 39 -1.02 4.88 -10.95
N HIS A 40 -1.13 3.59 -11.25
CA HIS A 40 -0.06 2.77 -11.81
C HIS A 40 -0.61 1.89 -12.91
N THR A 41 0.20 1.52 -13.90
CA THR A 41 -0.17 0.48 -14.87
C THR A 41 0.21 -0.87 -14.27
N PRO A 42 -0.74 -1.78 -13.97
CA PRO A 42 -0.40 -3.05 -13.34
C PRO A 42 0.47 -3.94 -14.25
N GLU A 43 1.44 -4.63 -13.65
CA GLU A 43 2.42 -5.45 -14.35
C GLU A 43 2.31 -6.94 -13.99
N GLY A 44 2.55 -7.81 -14.97
CA GLY A 44 2.58 -9.26 -14.77
C GLY A 44 1.22 -9.91 -14.53
N GLY A 45 1.26 -11.19 -14.14
CA GLY A 45 0.09 -11.91 -13.63
C GLY A 45 -0.26 -11.48 -12.21
N TRP A 46 -1.53 -11.59 -11.82
CA TRP A 46 -2.05 -11.09 -10.54
C TRP A 46 -1.35 -11.68 -9.29
N ASP A 47 -0.79 -12.87 -9.43
CA ASP A 47 -0.02 -13.63 -8.43
C ASP A 47 1.47 -13.78 -8.77
N SER A 48 1.92 -13.12 -9.84
CA SER A 48 3.28 -13.28 -10.35
C SER A 48 4.33 -12.55 -9.52
N GLU A 49 5.57 -13.01 -9.63
CA GLU A 49 6.73 -12.31 -9.04
C GLU A 49 6.86 -10.88 -9.57
N GLN A 50 6.57 -10.64 -10.85
CA GLN A 50 6.60 -9.31 -11.45
C GLN A 50 5.60 -8.36 -10.75
N HIS A 51 4.38 -8.83 -10.48
CA HIS A 51 3.38 -8.07 -9.72
C HIS A 51 3.87 -7.75 -8.30
N LEU A 52 4.45 -8.75 -7.61
CA LEU A 52 4.99 -8.56 -6.27
C LEU A 52 6.15 -7.55 -6.24
N ASN A 53 7.03 -7.60 -7.24
CA ASN A 53 8.14 -6.67 -7.39
C ASN A 53 7.64 -5.23 -7.63
N GLN A 54 6.67 -5.06 -8.52
CA GLN A 54 6.03 -3.77 -8.78
C GLN A 54 5.40 -3.18 -7.51
N ALA A 55 4.54 -3.95 -6.86
CA ALA A 55 3.82 -3.51 -5.66
C ALA A 55 4.78 -3.19 -4.50
N THR A 56 5.85 -3.97 -4.34
CA THR A 56 6.88 -3.71 -3.33
C THR A 56 7.66 -2.43 -3.65
N GLY A 57 7.96 -2.14 -4.93
CA GLY A 57 8.57 -0.88 -5.34
C GLY A 57 7.71 0.34 -4.99
N ILE A 58 6.38 0.27 -5.21
CA ILE A 58 5.43 1.33 -4.83
C ILE A 58 5.42 1.53 -3.30
N LEU A 59 5.48 0.45 -2.53
CA LEU A 59 5.58 0.53 -1.07
C LEU A 59 6.89 1.20 -0.61
N VAL A 60 8.02 0.83 -1.21
CA VAL A 60 9.32 1.46 -0.91
C VAL A 60 9.26 2.96 -1.19
N SER A 61 8.77 3.36 -2.36
CA SER A 61 8.59 4.78 -2.70
C SER A 61 7.69 5.49 -1.69
N SER A 62 6.59 4.85 -1.26
CA SER A 62 5.69 5.41 -0.25
C SER A 62 6.38 5.63 1.10
N ILE A 63 7.22 4.68 1.53
CA ILE A 63 8.04 4.81 2.75
C ILE A 63 9.04 5.96 2.60
N GLU A 64 9.78 6.03 1.49
CA GLU A 64 10.77 7.10 1.23
C GLU A 64 10.12 8.48 1.27
N GLN A 65 8.97 8.65 0.62
CA GLN A 65 8.26 9.92 0.64
C GLN A 65 7.79 10.30 2.05
N ILE A 66 7.39 9.32 2.88
CA ILE A 66 7.05 9.55 4.29
C ILE A 66 8.27 9.92 5.13
N GLN A 67 9.43 9.32 4.88
CA GLN A 67 10.68 9.70 5.53
C GLN A 67 11.04 11.16 5.22
N VAL A 68 10.79 11.62 3.98
CA VAL A 68 10.97 13.02 3.57
C VAL A 68 9.93 13.95 4.22
N LYS A 69 8.66 13.57 4.24
CA LYS A 69 7.55 14.37 4.80
C LYS A 69 7.63 14.51 6.32
N PHE A 70 8.04 13.44 7.00
CA PHE A 70 8.10 13.37 8.46
C PHE A 70 9.49 12.94 8.96
N LYS A 71 10.51 13.76 8.65
CA LYS A 71 11.91 13.50 9.02
C LYS A 71 12.14 13.28 10.52
N SER A 72 11.30 13.90 11.36
CA SER A 72 11.39 13.82 12.82
C SER A 72 10.73 12.57 13.43
N TRP A 73 10.00 11.79 12.63
CA TRP A 73 9.40 10.54 13.10
C TRP A 73 10.45 9.46 13.29
N SER A 74 10.21 8.54 14.22
CA SER A 74 11.02 7.32 14.36
C SER A 74 10.94 6.46 13.10
N LYS A 75 11.87 5.50 12.95
CA LYS A 75 11.83 4.55 11.83
C LYS A 75 10.55 3.71 11.83
N GLU A 76 10.03 3.32 12.99
CA GLU A 76 8.75 2.59 13.08
C GLU A 76 7.56 3.46 12.67
N GLN A 77 7.55 4.75 13.08
CA GLN A 77 6.52 5.69 12.67
C GLN A 77 6.55 5.95 11.16
N GLN A 78 7.75 6.11 10.59
CA GLN A 78 7.95 6.26 9.14
C GLN A 78 7.49 5.01 8.38
N LEU A 79 7.79 3.82 8.89
CA LEU A 79 7.32 2.56 8.33
C LEU A 79 5.79 2.47 8.36
N LYS A 80 5.16 2.78 9.50
CA LYS A 80 3.70 2.80 9.65
C LYS A 80 3.04 3.82 8.72
N GLY A 81 3.64 5.02 8.61
CA GLY A 81 3.19 6.05 7.68
C GLY A 81 3.32 5.63 6.23
N GLY A 82 4.40 4.94 5.85
CA GLY A 82 4.60 4.41 4.50
C GLY A 82 3.57 3.36 4.12
N LEU A 83 3.24 2.45 5.05
CA LEU A 83 2.15 1.48 4.86
C LEU A 83 0.79 2.15 4.70
N ALA A 84 0.50 3.21 5.47
CA ALA A 84 -0.70 4.00 5.29
C ALA A 84 -0.70 4.70 3.92
N ALA A 85 0.38 5.37 3.56
CA ALA A 85 0.54 6.08 2.29
C ALA A 85 0.40 5.16 1.07
N TYR A 86 0.85 3.91 1.16
CA TYR A 86 0.64 2.91 0.11
C TYR A 86 -0.85 2.70 -0.18
N ASN A 87 -1.69 2.63 0.87
CA ASN A 87 -3.12 2.42 0.73
C ASN A 87 -3.88 3.70 0.32
N MET A 88 -3.59 4.83 0.99
CA MET A 88 -4.42 6.04 0.89
C MET A 88 -3.76 7.23 0.19
N GLY A 89 -2.50 7.12 -0.22
CA GLY A 89 -1.69 8.21 -0.77
C GLY A 89 -1.04 9.08 0.31
N ILE A 90 0.16 9.60 0.01
CA ILE A 90 0.98 10.38 0.95
C ILE A 90 0.27 11.63 1.48
N GLN A 91 -0.55 12.28 0.67
CA GLN A 91 -1.25 13.51 1.04
C GLN A 91 -2.18 13.32 2.25
N ASN A 92 -2.71 12.10 2.42
CA ASN A 92 -3.67 11.77 3.45
C ASN A 92 -3.02 11.33 4.78
N VAL A 93 -1.69 11.15 4.81
CA VAL A 93 -0.96 10.91 6.06
C VAL A 93 -0.64 12.25 6.72
N ILE A 94 -1.27 12.53 7.86
CA ILE A 94 -1.12 13.79 8.60
C ILE A 94 -0.47 13.55 9.97
N ARG A 95 0.14 14.59 10.54
CA ARG A 95 0.49 14.59 11.97
C ARG A 95 -0.81 14.71 12.76
N GLU A 96 -0.88 14.00 13.87
CA GLU A 96 -1.90 14.29 14.89
C GLU A 96 -1.72 15.73 15.35
N SER A 97 -2.80 16.53 15.41
CA SER A 97 -2.68 17.88 15.93
C SER A 97 -2.33 17.76 17.41
N THR A 98 -1.20 18.32 17.83
CA THR A 98 -0.99 18.63 19.24
C THR A 98 -2.11 19.59 19.64
N ALA A 99 -3.16 19.06 20.27
CA ALA A 99 -4.11 19.88 20.99
C ALA A 99 -3.29 20.69 22.00
N ILE A 100 -3.28 22.01 21.83
CA ILE A 100 -2.71 22.91 22.82
C ILE A 100 -3.55 22.70 24.08
N PRO A 101 -2.99 22.23 25.21
CA PRO A 101 -3.71 22.27 26.46
C PRO A 101 -3.94 23.75 26.79
N ILE A 102 -5.21 24.15 26.89
CA ILE A 102 -5.63 25.41 27.49
C ILE A 102 -5.37 25.39 29.00
#